data_AF-A0A5J4YJ48-F1
#
_entry.id   AF-A0A5J4YJ48-F1
#
_cell.length_a   1.000
_cell.length_b   1.000
_cell.length_c   1.000
_cell.angle_alpha   90.00
_cell.angle_beta   90.00
_cell.angle_gamma   90.00
#
_symmetry.space_group_name_H-M   'P 1'
#
loop_
_entity.id
_entity.type
_entity.pdbx_description
1 polymer ?
#
loop_
_entity_poly.entity_id
_entity_poly.type
_entity_poly.pdbx_seq_one_letter_code
_entity_poly.pdbx_strand_id
1 'polypeptide(L)'
;MAHPKEPNRAVGEEDEEDEERLCRYCFEGAVDECDAQNGTTPGIESNALVSPCACMGGQRYVHLQCLRRWQRSILVSQPTHPSFYHNDPRLTQCAVCLTPFSVRPPTRQQLMEGFTGAELAALIAPRGVIAAHMAFSAELQRSLHEMPALLRIMCGYQHWIGGAYLITSVEPDSGTLEFLVEEQETLDALRERLVSNSNTDARANGPRDGFPSIVIRGRVFRLAAEGALQNVAVGDENRTGADDRGNHAGLISAFNALSVPARIVLHAQDTTFGEDHVVAVNLTRRIPQGSDEERGNDHEAVKASLQAFCEQYPHLRDNIELEHYDGGPCEESDIQWCITLGGEHEDQEHGWTVHRELTAALQRAARNASLGSGSLPPNSTFFVGDVVQVRDDGSTGVLGVLRSYDAVTEQWEVVILDGHGGGASKKFRESVLRLDTSLNGENNENDGNRNCHKVRVMVFWGDARWSRTQLLGEIARGHWGLAPGCLEVLVVPPRSRRAIFDDQLVFAPTSEMTDEYMRGAERDMEAYSRQQHQQQVQITGFDSVNPTEAETEEEST
;
A
#
# COMPACT_ATOMS: atom_id res chain seq x y z
N MET A 1 32.68 -80.14 -9.50
CA MET A 1 32.33 -80.32 -8.08
C MET A 1 33.20 -79.40 -7.25
N ALA A 2 32.64 -78.31 -6.75
CA ALA A 2 33.28 -77.48 -5.74
C ALA A 2 32.17 -76.84 -4.89
N HIS A 3 32.19 -77.18 -3.61
CA HIS A 3 31.29 -76.69 -2.57
C HIS A 3 31.54 -75.20 -2.24
N PRO A 4 30.55 -74.51 -1.67
CA PRO A 4 30.57 -73.07 -1.42
C PRO A 4 31.45 -72.70 -0.22
N LYS A 5 32.02 -71.49 -0.23
CA LYS A 5 32.59 -70.85 0.96
C LYS A 5 31.69 -69.69 1.37
N GLU A 6 31.36 -69.70 2.67
CA GLU A 6 30.53 -68.75 3.41
C GLU A 6 31.04 -67.30 3.39
N PRO A 7 30.16 -66.32 3.66
CA PRO A 7 30.50 -64.90 3.63
C PRO A 7 31.29 -64.50 4.87
N ASN A 8 32.41 -63.81 4.66
CA ASN A 8 33.22 -63.29 5.74
C ASN A 8 32.56 -62.02 6.32
N ARG A 9 32.36 -62.08 7.63
CA ARG A 9 31.68 -61.13 8.51
C ARG A 9 32.62 -59.97 8.88
N ALA A 10 32.08 -58.75 8.78
CA ALA A 10 32.40 -57.50 9.48
C ALA A 10 33.84 -57.27 9.99
N VAL A 11 34.53 -56.27 9.42
CA VAL A 11 35.46 -55.36 10.11
C VAL A 11 35.40 -54.01 9.40
N GLY A 12 35.06 -52.94 10.14
CA GLY A 12 35.10 -51.55 9.65
C GLY A 12 33.88 -50.69 9.99
N GLU A 13 33.24 -50.91 11.15
CA GLU A 13 32.42 -49.88 11.81
C GLU A 13 33.30 -49.31 12.92
N GLU A 14 34.01 -48.21 12.66
CA GLU A 14 34.75 -47.35 13.60
C GLU A 14 35.57 -46.40 12.71
N ASP A 15 35.00 -45.24 12.33
CA ASP A 15 35.63 -43.99 11.83
C ASP A 15 34.63 -43.10 11.03
N GLU A 16 33.39 -42.91 11.51
CA GLU A 16 32.46 -41.86 11.00
C GLU A 16 31.83 -41.05 12.15
N GLU A 17 32.53 -40.94 13.28
CA GLU A 17 32.19 -39.97 14.33
C GLU A 17 33.12 -38.76 14.16
N ASP A 18 32.52 -37.58 14.00
CA ASP A 18 33.13 -36.25 13.88
C ASP A 18 33.53 -35.74 12.49
N GLU A 19 32.77 -36.06 11.43
CA GLU A 19 32.62 -35.05 10.37
C GLU A 19 31.81 -33.88 10.96
N GLU A 20 32.51 -32.81 11.37
CA GLU A 20 31.91 -31.56 11.83
C GLU A 20 30.75 -31.19 10.90
N ARG A 21 29.53 -31.23 11.43
CA ARG A 21 28.35 -30.84 10.68
C ARG A 21 28.42 -29.34 10.51
N LEU A 22 28.79 -28.89 9.32
CA LEU A 22 28.86 -27.47 8.98
C LEU A 22 27.73 -27.08 8.03
N CYS A 23 27.22 -25.86 8.19
CA CYS A 23 26.28 -25.28 7.25
C CYS A 23 26.96 -25.04 5.90
N ARG A 24 26.40 -25.54 4.80
CA ARG A 24 26.98 -25.35 3.46
C ARG A 24 27.04 -23.90 2.95
N TYR A 25 26.36 -22.96 3.62
CA TYR A 25 26.26 -21.56 3.19
C TYR A 25 27.18 -20.62 3.98
N CYS A 26 27.26 -20.76 5.31
CA CYS A 26 28.15 -19.94 6.14
C CYS A 26 29.40 -20.69 6.62
N PHE A 27 29.47 -22.01 6.42
CA PHE A 27 30.55 -22.88 6.88
C PHE A 27 30.71 -22.93 8.41
N GLU A 28 29.67 -22.58 9.16
CA GLU A 28 29.63 -22.65 10.63
C GLU A 28 28.87 -23.89 11.11
N GLY A 29 29.27 -24.46 12.25
CA GLY A 29 28.59 -25.58 12.90
C GLY A 29 27.31 -25.16 13.64
N ALA A 30 26.59 -26.15 14.15
CA ALA A 30 25.49 -25.88 15.08
C ALA A 30 26.06 -25.30 16.39
N VAL A 31 25.52 -24.18 16.87
CA VAL A 31 25.83 -23.70 18.21
C VAL A 31 25.03 -24.53 19.22
N ASP A 32 25.75 -25.22 20.10
CA ASP A 32 25.15 -25.91 21.25
C ASP A 32 24.59 -24.88 22.24
N GLU A 33 23.48 -25.22 22.89
CA GLU A 33 22.77 -24.38 23.87
C GLU A 33 23.63 -23.96 25.10
N CYS A 34 24.88 -24.42 25.20
CA CYS A 34 25.76 -24.17 26.34
C CYS A 34 26.58 -22.87 26.30
N ASP A 35 26.69 -22.17 25.16
CA ASP A 35 27.51 -20.93 25.04
C ASP A 35 26.69 -19.62 25.12
N ALA A 36 25.40 -19.70 25.48
CA ALA A 36 24.51 -18.54 25.61
C ALA A 36 24.83 -17.57 26.78
N GLN A 37 26.01 -17.67 27.40
CA GLN A 37 26.41 -16.82 28.53
C GLN A 37 27.15 -15.53 28.15
N ASN A 38 27.60 -15.38 26.90
CA ASN A 38 28.11 -14.10 26.41
C ASN A 38 27.02 -13.36 25.63
N GLY A 39 26.06 -12.81 26.38
CA GLY A 39 24.96 -12.04 25.83
C GLY A 39 25.44 -10.83 25.03
N THR A 40 25.14 -10.81 23.72
CA THR A 40 24.87 -9.57 22.94
C THR A 40 24.24 -9.90 21.59
N THR A 41 23.07 -10.55 21.54
CA THR A 41 22.10 -10.32 20.45
C THR A 41 20.74 -10.88 20.84
N PRO A 42 19.70 -10.04 21.04
CA PRO A 42 18.33 -10.53 21.22
C PRO A 42 17.80 -11.01 19.86
N GLY A 43 17.40 -12.28 19.75
CA GLY A 43 16.60 -12.77 18.61
C GLY A 43 17.01 -14.09 17.95
N ILE A 44 18.03 -14.81 18.41
CA ILE A 44 18.48 -16.06 17.77
C ILE A 44 17.68 -17.26 18.32
N GLU A 45 16.42 -17.38 17.91
CA GLU A 45 15.70 -18.66 18.00
C GLU A 45 16.03 -19.51 16.75
N SER A 46 16.66 -20.67 16.99
CA SER A 46 17.05 -21.74 16.04
C SER A 46 18.20 -21.45 15.06
N ASN A 47 19.44 -21.53 15.58
CA ASN A 47 20.64 -21.73 14.74
C ASN A 47 20.97 -23.24 14.57
N ALA A 48 19.94 -24.09 14.57
CA ALA A 48 20.08 -25.53 14.40
C ALA A 48 20.30 -25.89 12.91
N LEU A 49 21.16 -26.88 12.67
CA LEU A 49 21.37 -27.44 11.33
C LEU A 49 20.23 -28.37 10.94
N VAL A 50 19.69 -28.15 9.74
CA VAL A 50 18.66 -29.00 9.13
C VAL A 50 19.19 -29.64 7.84
N SER A 51 18.62 -30.78 7.46
CA SER A 51 18.85 -31.42 6.16
C SER A 51 17.61 -31.25 5.27
N PRO A 52 17.49 -30.14 4.52
CA PRO A 52 16.25 -29.79 3.84
C PRO A 52 16.05 -30.59 2.55
N CYS A 53 17.00 -31.42 2.10
CA CYS A 53 16.95 -32.13 0.83
C CYS A 53 17.73 -33.45 0.90
N ALA A 54 17.68 -34.24 -0.18
CA ALA A 54 18.35 -35.54 -0.26
C ALA A 54 19.84 -35.50 -0.63
N CYS A 55 20.52 -34.37 -0.41
CA CYS A 55 21.98 -34.30 -0.59
C CYS A 55 22.70 -35.23 0.40
N MET A 56 23.87 -35.74 0.01
CA MET A 56 24.71 -36.62 0.84
C MET A 56 25.97 -35.89 1.32
N GLY A 57 26.60 -36.41 2.38
CA GLY A 57 27.80 -35.82 3.00
C GLY A 57 27.54 -34.46 3.68
N GLY A 58 28.61 -33.69 3.93
CA GLY A 58 28.53 -32.36 4.56
C GLY A 58 27.66 -31.33 3.83
N GLN A 59 27.43 -31.49 2.52
CA GLN A 59 26.62 -30.56 1.69
C GLN A 59 25.11 -30.61 1.98
N ARG A 60 24.66 -31.56 2.82
CA ARG A 60 23.24 -31.71 3.19
C ARG A 60 22.80 -30.78 4.31
N TYR A 61 23.72 -30.31 5.15
CA TYR A 61 23.40 -29.54 6.35
C TYR A 61 23.39 -28.03 6.07
N VAL A 62 22.33 -27.36 6.52
CA VAL A 62 22.20 -25.90 6.43
C VAL A 62 21.53 -25.33 7.67
N HIS A 63 21.87 -24.11 8.08
CA HIS A 63 21.01 -23.36 8.99
C HIS A 63 19.72 -22.98 8.27
N LEU A 64 18.59 -23.07 8.97
CA LEU A 64 17.30 -22.64 8.42
C LEU A 64 17.33 -21.17 7.98
N GLN A 65 18.01 -20.32 8.76
CA GLN A 65 18.17 -18.90 8.42
C GLN A 65 19.03 -18.69 7.17
N CYS A 66 20.10 -19.47 6.98
CA CYS A 66 20.93 -19.40 5.78
C CYS A 66 20.19 -19.86 4.52
N LEU A 67 19.39 -20.94 4.62
CA LEU A 67 18.52 -21.37 3.51
C LEU A 67 17.52 -20.26 3.16
N ARG A 68 16.87 -19.65 4.16
CA ARG A 68 15.95 -18.53 3.96
C ARG A 68 16.64 -17.31 3.35
N ARG A 69 17.88 -16.98 3.77
CA ARG A 69 18.68 -15.89 3.18
C ARG A 69 19.02 -16.16 1.72
N TRP A 70 19.37 -17.40 1.38
CA TRP A 70 19.59 -17.79 -0.02
C TRP A 70 18.30 -17.73 -0.85
N GLN A 71 17.17 -18.24 -0.33
CA GLN A 71 15.86 -18.12 -0.98
C GLN A 71 15.46 -16.65 -1.20
N ARG A 72 15.72 -15.78 -0.22
CA ARG A 72 15.54 -14.32 -0.36
C ARG A 72 16.37 -13.74 -1.50
N SER A 73 17.64 -14.14 -1.63
CA SER A 73 18.53 -13.65 -2.70
C SER A 73 18.00 -13.95 -4.10
N ILE A 74 17.27 -15.05 -4.27
CA ILE A 74 16.63 -15.40 -5.54
C ILE A 74 15.49 -14.42 -5.85
N LEU A 75 14.66 -14.07 -4.85
CA LEU A 75 13.55 -13.14 -5.02
C LEU A 75 13.97 -11.70 -5.27
N VAL A 76 15.07 -11.25 -4.66
CA VAL A 76 15.62 -9.90 -4.88
C VAL A 76 15.83 -9.63 -6.38
N SER A 77 16.23 -10.66 -7.14
CA SER A 77 16.46 -10.57 -8.58
C SER A 77 15.20 -10.59 -9.45
N GLN A 78 14.01 -10.78 -8.85
CA GLN A 78 12.74 -10.87 -9.58
C GLN A 78 11.97 -9.54 -9.60
N PRO A 79 11.18 -9.27 -10.67
CA PRO A 79 10.23 -8.15 -10.66
C PRO A 79 9.22 -8.27 -9.52
N THR A 80 8.76 -7.13 -9.01
CA THR A 80 7.72 -7.00 -7.95
C THR A 80 6.31 -6.96 -8.47
N HIS A 81 6.11 -6.68 -9.76
CA HIS A 81 4.77 -6.68 -10.32
C HIS A 81 4.25 -8.13 -10.47
N PRO A 82 3.05 -8.46 -9.97
CA PRO A 82 2.54 -9.83 -9.92
C PRO A 82 2.50 -10.55 -11.28
N SER A 83 2.22 -9.83 -12.36
CA SER A 83 2.20 -10.41 -13.72
C SER A 83 3.54 -10.99 -14.19
N PHE A 84 4.65 -10.64 -13.56
CA PHE A 84 5.99 -11.14 -13.91
C PHE A 84 6.55 -12.11 -12.87
N TYR A 85 5.74 -12.51 -11.89
CA TYR A 85 6.11 -13.58 -10.97
C TYR A 85 6.25 -14.88 -11.74
N HIS A 86 7.42 -15.49 -11.65
CA HIS A 86 7.63 -16.85 -12.09
C HIS A 86 7.95 -17.69 -10.86
N ASN A 87 7.31 -18.86 -10.76
CA ASN A 87 7.68 -19.85 -9.76
C ASN A 87 9.08 -20.37 -10.08
N ASP A 88 10.08 -19.75 -9.46
CA ASP A 88 11.45 -20.15 -9.62
C ASP A 88 11.68 -21.45 -8.85
N PRO A 89 11.99 -22.57 -9.54
CA PRO A 89 12.16 -23.87 -8.88
C PRO A 89 13.29 -23.84 -7.86
N ARG A 90 14.24 -22.90 -7.94
CA ARG A 90 15.30 -22.73 -6.94
C ARG A 90 14.75 -22.39 -5.55
N LEU A 91 13.55 -21.81 -5.44
CA LEU A 91 12.93 -21.52 -4.14
C LEU A 91 12.41 -22.78 -3.45
N THR A 92 11.96 -23.76 -4.22
CA THR A 92 11.27 -24.97 -3.74
C THR A 92 12.13 -26.22 -3.85
N GLN A 93 13.21 -26.20 -4.61
CA GLN A 93 14.06 -27.36 -4.92
C GLN A 93 15.54 -27.06 -4.74
N CYS A 94 16.28 -28.08 -4.31
CA CYS A 94 17.74 -27.98 -4.18
C CYS A 94 18.39 -27.98 -5.57
N ALA A 95 19.25 -26.99 -5.86
CA ALA A 95 19.99 -26.92 -7.13
C ALA A 95 20.97 -28.09 -7.35
N VAL A 96 21.32 -28.83 -6.29
CA VAL A 96 22.29 -29.94 -6.35
C VAL A 96 21.59 -31.27 -6.63
N CYS A 97 20.66 -31.69 -5.75
CA CYS A 97 20.00 -32.99 -5.87
C CYS A 97 18.60 -32.92 -6.52
N LEU A 98 18.12 -31.72 -6.86
CA LEU A 98 16.80 -31.45 -7.48
C LEU A 98 15.59 -31.92 -6.67
N THR A 99 15.80 -32.37 -5.43
CA THR A 99 14.73 -32.76 -4.52
C THR A 99 14.04 -31.51 -3.95
N PRO A 100 12.69 -31.50 -3.84
CA PRO A 100 11.98 -30.47 -3.11
C PRO A 100 12.49 -30.32 -1.69
N PHE A 101 12.54 -29.09 -1.19
CA PHE A 101 12.91 -28.85 0.19
C PHE A 101 11.85 -29.44 1.14
N SER A 102 12.28 -30.16 2.18
CA SER A 102 11.40 -30.67 3.24
C SER A 102 10.85 -29.56 4.12
N VAL A 103 11.52 -28.40 4.14
CA VAL A 103 11.06 -27.19 4.80
C VAL A 103 10.21 -26.40 3.81
N ARG A 104 8.98 -26.04 4.22
CA ARG A 104 8.09 -25.20 3.42
C ARG A 104 8.78 -23.85 3.16
N PRO A 105 8.88 -23.39 1.90
CA PRO A 105 9.44 -22.06 1.63
C PRO A 105 8.55 -20.98 2.26
N PRO A 106 9.13 -19.90 2.78
CA PRO A 106 8.35 -18.76 3.25
C PRO A 106 7.54 -18.14 2.09
N THR A 107 6.38 -17.57 2.40
CA THR A 107 5.56 -16.91 1.37
C THR A 107 6.26 -15.65 0.87
N ARG A 108 5.91 -15.20 -0.34
CA ARG A 108 6.48 -13.96 -0.90
C ARG A 108 6.22 -12.76 0.01
N GLN A 109 5.01 -12.67 0.59
CA GLN A 109 4.67 -11.66 1.60
C GLN A 109 5.62 -11.73 2.81
N GLN A 110 5.79 -12.89 3.45
CA GLN A 110 6.68 -13.05 4.60
C GLN A 110 8.14 -12.66 4.28
N LEU A 111 8.56 -12.88 3.04
CA LEU A 111 9.89 -12.49 2.58
C LEU A 111 9.98 -10.97 2.35
N MET A 112 8.96 -10.34 1.76
CA MET A 112 8.91 -8.89 1.58
C MET A 112 8.80 -8.14 2.92
N GLU A 113 7.96 -8.62 3.85
CA GLU A 113 7.86 -8.09 5.21
C GLU A 113 9.21 -8.14 5.96
N GLY A 114 10.02 -9.16 5.69
CA GLY A 114 11.37 -9.27 6.23
C GLY A 114 12.36 -8.22 5.70
N PHE A 115 12.10 -7.60 4.53
CA PHE A 115 12.91 -6.51 3.99
C PHE A 115 12.41 -5.13 4.42
N THR A 116 11.10 -4.96 4.58
CA THR A 116 10.50 -3.68 4.97
C THR A 116 10.44 -3.48 6.48
N GLY A 117 10.30 -4.55 7.26
CA GLY A 117 9.99 -4.49 8.69
C GLY A 117 8.48 -4.53 8.97
N ALA A 118 8.11 -5.09 10.12
CA ALA A 118 6.70 -5.31 10.50
C ALA A 118 5.96 -4.00 10.81
N GLU A 119 6.66 -2.99 11.33
CA GLU A 119 6.08 -1.68 11.66
C GLU A 119 5.62 -0.93 10.40
N LEU A 120 6.44 -0.94 9.34
CA LEU A 120 6.09 -0.38 8.04
C LEU A 120 4.94 -1.15 7.38
N ALA A 121 4.96 -2.48 7.45
CA ALA A 121 3.87 -3.29 6.92
C ALA A 121 2.54 -2.97 7.61
N ALA A 122 2.55 -2.68 8.91
CA ALA A 122 1.37 -2.28 9.68
C ALA A 122 0.81 -0.90 9.27
N LEU A 123 1.63 -0.01 8.71
CA LEU A 123 1.18 1.28 8.16
C LEU A 123 0.40 1.14 6.84
N ILE A 124 0.41 -0.04 6.21
CA ILE A 124 -0.44 -0.35 5.04
C ILE A 124 -1.85 -0.65 5.52
N ALA A 125 -2.55 0.40 5.92
CA ALA A 125 -3.91 0.38 6.41
C ALA A 125 -4.71 1.56 5.82
N PRO A 126 -6.05 1.48 5.79
CA PRO A 126 -6.88 2.62 5.43
C PRO A 126 -6.47 3.86 6.22
N ARG A 127 -6.46 5.02 5.56
CA ARG A 127 -5.95 6.31 6.05
C ARG A 127 -4.44 6.42 6.16
N GLY A 128 -3.66 5.38 5.92
CA GLY A 128 -2.22 5.52 5.71
C GLY A 128 -1.91 6.33 4.45
N VAL A 129 -0.72 6.90 4.37
CA VAL A 129 -0.23 7.63 3.19
C VAL A 129 0.99 6.91 2.61
N ILE A 130 0.97 6.74 1.29
CA ILE A 130 2.09 6.25 0.49
C ILE A 130 2.64 7.43 -0.29
N ALA A 131 3.92 7.76 -0.16
CA ALA A 131 4.50 8.88 -0.89
C ALA A 131 5.79 8.50 -1.59
N ALA A 132 5.94 9.00 -2.83
CA ALA A 132 7.11 8.71 -3.64
C ALA A 132 8.37 9.32 -3.01
N HIS A 133 9.47 8.57 -2.99
CA HIS A 133 10.77 9.13 -2.64
C HIS A 133 11.21 10.16 -3.70
N MET A 134 11.86 11.24 -3.30
CA MET A 134 12.25 12.32 -4.21
C MET A 134 13.31 11.87 -5.24
N ALA A 135 14.29 11.06 -4.81
CA ALA A 135 15.27 10.47 -5.73
C ALA A 135 14.61 9.56 -6.78
N PHE A 136 13.63 8.74 -6.38
CA PHE A 136 12.84 7.92 -7.29
C PHE A 136 12.04 8.78 -8.28
N SER A 137 11.39 9.84 -7.79
CA SER A 137 10.67 10.79 -8.64
C SER A 137 11.58 11.47 -9.66
N ALA A 138 12.81 11.85 -9.26
CA ALA A 138 13.80 12.44 -10.15
C ALA A 138 14.27 11.45 -11.23
N GLU A 139 14.46 10.18 -10.87
CA GLU A 139 14.81 9.10 -11.80
C GLU A 139 13.72 8.87 -12.86
N LEU A 140 12.46 8.74 -12.41
CA LEU A 140 11.31 8.60 -13.31
C LEU A 140 11.17 9.82 -14.22
N GLN A 141 11.41 11.02 -13.70
CA GLN A 141 11.35 12.23 -14.49
C GLN A 141 12.46 12.26 -15.55
N ARG A 142 13.68 11.84 -15.22
CA ARG A 142 14.76 11.71 -16.22
C ARG A 142 14.41 10.71 -17.31
N SER A 143 13.97 9.52 -16.90
CA SER A 143 13.51 8.47 -17.81
C SER A 143 12.40 8.97 -18.74
N LEU A 144 11.43 9.72 -18.21
CA LEU A 144 10.36 10.32 -19.01
C LEU A 144 10.91 11.30 -20.05
N HIS A 145 11.88 12.14 -19.70
CA HIS A 145 12.48 13.11 -20.65
C HIS A 145 13.24 12.44 -21.79
N GLU A 146 13.85 11.29 -21.54
CA GLU A 146 14.59 10.51 -22.54
C GLU A 146 13.66 9.74 -23.49
N MET A 147 12.40 9.53 -23.11
CA MET A 147 11.43 8.79 -23.92
C MET A 147 10.88 9.62 -25.11
N PRO A 148 10.70 8.97 -26.28
CA PRO A 148 9.92 9.53 -27.38
C PRO A 148 8.54 10.01 -26.93
N ALA A 149 8.01 11.06 -27.57
CA ALA A 149 6.76 11.73 -27.16
C ALA A 149 5.56 10.76 -27.02
N LEU A 150 5.43 9.80 -27.94
CA LEU A 150 4.35 8.81 -27.90
C LEU A 150 4.46 7.89 -26.66
N LEU A 151 5.67 7.42 -26.33
CA LEU A 151 5.89 6.57 -25.16
C LEU A 151 5.69 7.31 -23.84
N ARG A 152 6.01 8.61 -23.80
CA ARG A 152 5.73 9.47 -22.64
C ARG A 152 4.24 9.50 -22.29
N ILE A 153 3.38 9.56 -23.30
CA ILE A 153 1.92 9.59 -23.12
C ILE A 153 1.43 8.22 -22.62
N MET A 154 2.05 7.13 -23.06
CA MET A 154 1.57 5.76 -22.78
C MET A 154 2.10 5.13 -21.48
N CYS A 155 3.22 5.60 -20.93
CA CYS A 155 3.93 4.90 -19.84
C CYS A 155 3.35 5.11 -18.42
N GLY A 156 2.43 6.06 -18.23
CA GLY A 156 1.80 6.33 -16.94
C GLY A 156 2.72 6.86 -15.82
N TYR A 157 4.00 7.14 -16.10
CA TYR A 157 4.96 7.60 -15.08
C TYR A 157 4.55 8.91 -14.40
N GLN A 158 3.75 9.72 -15.08
CA GLN A 158 3.25 10.99 -14.56
C GLN A 158 2.41 10.81 -13.29
N HIS A 159 1.69 9.70 -13.13
CA HIS A 159 0.93 9.45 -11.90
C HIS A 159 1.86 9.33 -10.69
N TRP A 160 3.00 8.64 -10.85
CA TRP A 160 3.90 8.27 -9.75
C TRP A 160 4.87 9.39 -9.33
N ILE A 161 5.30 10.24 -10.27
CA ILE A 161 6.29 11.30 -10.01
C ILE A 161 5.75 12.30 -8.99
N GLY A 162 6.42 12.40 -7.83
CA GLY A 162 6.05 13.33 -6.76
C GLY A 162 4.69 13.03 -6.11
N GLY A 163 4.14 11.83 -6.34
CA GLY A 163 2.83 11.45 -5.83
C GLY A 163 2.81 11.26 -4.31
N ALA A 164 1.69 11.67 -3.69
CA ALA A 164 1.31 11.29 -2.34
C ALA A 164 -0.11 10.72 -2.40
N TYR A 165 -0.27 9.49 -1.94
CA TYR A 165 -1.47 8.69 -2.09
C TYR A 165 -2.08 8.38 -0.72
N LEU A 166 -3.36 8.69 -0.54
CA LEU A 166 -4.10 8.28 0.65
C LEU A 166 -4.68 6.89 0.43
N ILE A 167 -4.34 5.93 1.28
CA ILE A 167 -4.92 4.59 1.27
C ILE A 167 -6.40 4.71 1.66
N THR A 168 -7.30 4.42 0.73
CA THR A 168 -8.76 4.51 0.94
C THR A 168 -9.32 3.18 1.44
N SER A 169 -8.81 2.06 0.94
CA SER A 169 -9.14 0.73 1.42
C SER A 169 -7.96 -0.23 1.33
N VAL A 170 -8.00 -1.25 2.17
CA VAL A 170 -7.14 -2.43 2.07
C VAL A 170 -8.06 -3.64 2.10
N GLU A 171 -8.26 -4.25 0.95
CA GLU A 171 -9.21 -5.34 0.77
C GLU A 171 -8.47 -6.66 0.87
N PRO A 172 -8.90 -7.58 1.75
CA PRO A 172 -8.27 -8.88 1.84
C PRO A 172 -8.42 -9.62 0.51
N ASP A 173 -7.34 -10.28 0.06
CA ASP A 173 -7.43 -11.17 -1.08
C ASP A 173 -8.32 -12.37 -0.71
N SER A 174 -9.56 -12.34 -1.18
CA SER A 174 -10.52 -13.43 -0.99
C SER A 174 -10.13 -14.68 -1.78
N GLY A 175 -9.17 -14.58 -2.70
CA GLY A 175 -8.86 -15.62 -3.66
C GLY A 175 -9.96 -15.81 -4.69
N THR A 176 -10.98 -14.96 -4.71
CA THR A 176 -12.15 -15.08 -5.59
C THR A 176 -12.15 -13.97 -6.62
N LEU A 177 -12.23 -14.33 -7.90
CA LEU A 177 -12.46 -13.41 -9.00
C LEU A 177 -13.91 -13.55 -9.46
N GLU A 178 -14.66 -12.45 -9.39
CA GLU A 178 -16.02 -12.36 -9.88
C GLU A 178 -16.09 -11.33 -11.01
N PHE A 179 -16.71 -11.70 -12.12
CA PHE A 179 -16.95 -10.76 -13.22
C PHE A 179 -18.32 -11.01 -13.85
N LEU A 180 -18.97 -9.91 -14.22
CA LEU A 180 -20.20 -9.91 -14.99
C LEU A 180 -19.84 -9.89 -16.48
N VAL A 181 -20.25 -10.92 -17.20
CA VAL A 181 -20.06 -10.97 -18.66
C VAL A 181 -21.36 -10.59 -19.34
N GLU A 182 -21.36 -9.43 -19.97
CA GLU A 182 -22.53 -8.89 -20.69
C GLU A 182 -22.51 -9.22 -22.19
N GLU A 183 -21.32 -9.46 -22.74
CA GLU A 183 -21.11 -9.70 -24.18
C GLU A 183 -20.77 -11.15 -24.49
N GLN A 184 -21.43 -11.71 -25.51
CA GLN A 184 -21.26 -13.12 -25.89
C GLN A 184 -19.82 -13.43 -26.35
N GLU A 185 -19.17 -12.50 -27.04
CA GLU A 185 -17.77 -12.64 -27.49
C GLU A 185 -16.80 -12.83 -26.31
N THR A 186 -17.00 -12.05 -25.24
CA THR A 186 -16.21 -12.17 -24.00
C THR A 186 -16.44 -13.52 -23.32
N LEU A 187 -17.68 -14.02 -23.31
CA LEU A 187 -18.01 -15.33 -22.75
C LEU A 187 -17.33 -16.47 -23.52
N ASP A 188 -17.33 -16.39 -24.86
CA ASP A 188 -16.71 -17.39 -25.72
C ASP A 188 -15.18 -17.38 -25.63
N ALA A 189 -14.56 -16.22 -25.55
CA ALA A 189 -13.12 -16.08 -25.28
C ALA A 189 -12.73 -16.67 -23.92
N LEU A 190 -13.56 -16.50 -22.89
CA LEU A 190 -13.33 -17.08 -21.57
C LEU A 190 -13.41 -18.62 -21.61
N ARG A 191 -14.37 -19.17 -22.34
CA ARG A 191 -14.50 -20.62 -22.58
C ARG A 191 -13.26 -21.20 -23.23
N GLU A 192 -12.81 -20.57 -24.30
CA GLU A 192 -11.61 -21.02 -25.00
C GLU A 192 -10.39 -21.01 -24.07
N ARG A 193 -10.22 -19.96 -23.25
CA ARG A 193 -9.07 -19.87 -22.32
C ARG A 193 -9.12 -20.87 -21.17
N LEU A 194 -10.29 -21.11 -20.57
CA LEU A 194 -10.44 -22.07 -19.46
C LEU A 194 -10.33 -23.53 -19.91
N VAL A 195 -10.76 -23.84 -21.13
CA VAL A 195 -10.74 -25.20 -21.70
C VAL A 195 -9.42 -25.51 -22.42
N SER A 196 -8.78 -24.53 -23.06
CA SER A 196 -7.48 -24.74 -23.71
C SER A 196 -6.37 -24.97 -22.69
N ASN A 197 -6.43 -24.27 -21.55
CA ASN A 197 -5.43 -24.41 -20.50
C ASN A 197 -5.56 -25.72 -19.70
N SER A 198 -6.73 -26.36 -19.66
CA SER A 198 -6.89 -27.67 -19.02
C SER A 198 -6.30 -28.82 -19.84
N ASN A 199 -6.00 -28.59 -21.13
CA ASN A 199 -5.49 -29.60 -22.07
C ASN A 199 -4.01 -29.41 -22.48
N THR A 200 -3.32 -28.36 -21.99
CA THR A 200 -1.91 -28.16 -22.34
C THR A 200 -0.99 -29.05 -21.51
N ASP A 201 -0.06 -29.71 -22.20
CA ASP A 201 0.85 -30.74 -21.70
C ASP A 201 1.47 -30.46 -20.33
N ALA A 202 1.53 -31.52 -19.54
CA ALA A 202 2.18 -31.67 -18.24
C ALA A 202 3.68 -31.28 -18.22
N ARG A 203 4.00 -30.00 -18.43
CA ARG A 203 5.30 -29.42 -18.14
C ARG A 203 5.26 -28.74 -16.78
N ALA A 204 5.79 -29.46 -15.79
CA ALA A 204 6.24 -29.09 -14.45
C ALA A 204 5.26 -28.37 -13.49
N ASN A 205 4.38 -27.45 -13.93
CA ASN A 205 3.66 -26.52 -13.04
C ASN A 205 2.16 -26.30 -13.35
N GLY A 206 1.55 -27.04 -14.28
CA GLY A 206 0.10 -26.98 -14.53
C GLY A 206 -0.72 -27.92 -13.61
N PRO A 207 -1.99 -27.61 -13.29
CA PRO A 207 -2.85 -28.50 -12.51
C PRO A 207 -3.07 -29.82 -13.26
N ARG A 208 -2.71 -30.94 -12.60
CA ARG A 208 -2.70 -32.30 -13.18
C ARG A 208 -4.09 -32.95 -13.30
N ASP A 209 -5.15 -32.25 -12.94
CA ASP A 209 -6.49 -32.81 -12.75
C ASP A 209 -7.48 -32.51 -13.88
N GLY A 210 -7.08 -31.75 -14.91
CA GLY A 210 -7.96 -31.42 -16.05
C GLY A 210 -9.11 -30.48 -15.69
N PHE A 211 -9.03 -29.82 -14.52
CA PHE A 211 -10.04 -28.88 -14.06
C PHE A 211 -10.00 -27.58 -14.89
N PRO A 212 -11.15 -26.98 -15.27
CA PRO A 212 -11.21 -25.71 -15.99
C PRO A 212 -10.53 -24.62 -15.20
N SER A 213 -9.36 -24.20 -15.68
CA SER A 213 -8.51 -23.29 -14.95
C SER A 213 -7.82 -22.31 -15.88
N ILE A 214 -7.51 -21.15 -15.35
CA ILE A 214 -6.82 -20.08 -16.06
C ILE A 214 -5.72 -19.52 -15.17
N VAL A 215 -4.57 -19.26 -15.76
CA VAL A 215 -3.49 -18.57 -15.08
C VAL A 215 -3.69 -17.07 -15.25
N ILE A 216 -3.97 -16.37 -14.16
CA ILE A 216 -4.08 -14.92 -14.11
C ILE A 216 -3.01 -14.43 -13.13
N ARG A 217 -2.08 -13.60 -13.62
CA ARG A 217 -0.98 -13.03 -12.81
C ARG A 217 -0.17 -14.09 -12.06
N GLY A 218 0.16 -15.20 -12.73
CA GLY A 218 0.95 -16.29 -12.17
C GLY A 218 0.21 -17.19 -11.17
N ARG A 219 -1.07 -16.93 -10.88
CA ARG A 219 -1.94 -17.75 -10.03
C ARG A 219 -2.91 -18.55 -10.87
N VAL A 220 -3.13 -19.80 -10.49
CA VAL A 220 -4.12 -20.67 -11.12
C VAL A 220 -5.48 -20.42 -10.49
N PHE A 221 -6.44 -19.96 -11.28
CA PHE A 221 -7.83 -19.80 -10.87
C PHE A 221 -8.68 -20.90 -11.49
N ARG A 222 -9.57 -21.47 -10.70
CA ARG A 222 -10.47 -22.57 -11.05
C ARG A 222 -11.90 -22.08 -11.11
N LEU A 223 -12.66 -22.56 -12.09
CA LEU A 223 -14.08 -22.26 -12.18
C LEU A 223 -14.84 -22.74 -10.93
N ALA A 224 -15.60 -21.86 -10.29
CA ALA A 224 -16.41 -22.19 -9.13
C ALA A 224 -17.87 -22.46 -9.51
N ALA A 225 -18.55 -23.34 -8.77
CA ALA A 225 -20.00 -23.52 -8.88
C ALA A 225 -20.75 -22.44 -8.10
N GLU A 226 -20.50 -21.19 -8.46
CA GLU A 226 -21.09 -20.00 -7.87
C GLU A 226 -21.61 -19.05 -8.96
N GLY A 227 -22.30 -17.99 -8.55
CA GLY A 227 -22.89 -17.04 -9.50
C GLY A 227 -23.91 -17.73 -10.42
N ALA A 228 -23.68 -17.67 -11.73
CA ALA A 228 -24.52 -18.32 -12.72
C ALA A 228 -24.45 -19.86 -12.67
N LEU A 229 -23.51 -20.44 -11.92
CA LEU A 229 -23.30 -21.88 -11.77
C LEU A 229 -23.68 -22.42 -10.37
N GLN A 230 -24.33 -21.60 -9.53
CA GLN A 230 -24.63 -21.91 -8.11
C GLN A 230 -25.36 -23.24 -7.87
N ASN A 231 -26.12 -23.73 -8.86
CA ASN A 231 -26.94 -24.94 -8.75
C ASN A 231 -26.29 -26.18 -9.40
N VAL A 232 -25.05 -26.07 -9.85
CA VAL A 232 -24.34 -27.19 -10.47
C VAL A 232 -23.66 -28.00 -9.37
N ALA A 233 -24.02 -29.28 -9.24
CA ALA A 233 -23.39 -30.16 -8.27
C ALA A 233 -21.92 -30.36 -8.62
N VAL A 234 -21.02 -29.95 -7.72
CA VAL A 234 -19.59 -30.28 -7.76
C VAL A 234 -19.37 -31.44 -6.81
N GLY A 235 -18.53 -32.40 -7.23
CA GLY A 235 -18.00 -33.39 -6.29
C GLY A 235 -17.31 -32.72 -5.10
N ASP A 236 -17.37 -33.38 -3.94
CA ASP A 236 -16.82 -32.91 -2.67
C ASP A 236 -15.37 -32.36 -2.81
N GLU A 237 -15.22 -31.04 -2.77
CA GLU A 237 -14.00 -30.29 -3.14
C GLU A 237 -12.80 -30.53 -2.19
N ASN A 238 -13.03 -31.21 -1.06
CA ASN A 238 -12.03 -31.45 0.00
C ASN A 238 -11.30 -32.80 -0.09
N ARG A 239 -11.49 -33.60 -1.15
CA ARG A 239 -10.79 -34.89 -1.32
C ARG A 239 -9.53 -34.74 -2.16
N THR A 240 -8.37 -34.58 -1.52
CA THR A 240 -7.04 -34.55 -2.17
C THR A 240 -6.55 -35.94 -2.64
N GLY A 241 -7.43 -36.78 -3.18
CA GLY A 241 -7.12 -38.15 -3.63
C GLY A 241 -6.97 -38.25 -5.15
N ALA A 242 -6.07 -39.11 -5.62
CA ALA A 242 -5.68 -39.25 -7.03
C ALA A 242 -6.77 -39.81 -7.99
N ASP A 243 -8.01 -40.00 -7.54
CA ASP A 243 -9.10 -40.68 -8.26
C ASP A 243 -10.24 -39.73 -8.72
N ASP A 244 -10.00 -38.42 -8.77
CA ASP A 244 -11.06 -37.40 -8.95
C ASP A 244 -11.41 -37.03 -10.41
N ARG A 245 -10.96 -37.80 -11.41
CA ARG A 245 -11.16 -37.51 -12.85
C ARG A 245 -12.63 -37.54 -13.32
N GLY A 246 -13.59 -37.84 -12.44
CA GLY A 246 -14.98 -38.13 -12.78
C GLY A 246 -15.99 -37.00 -12.58
N ASN A 247 -15.69 -35.93 -11.84
CA ASN A 247 -16.76 -35.09 -11.25
C ASN A 247 -16.84 -33.62 -11.74
N HIS A 248 -16.10 -33.25 -12.79
CA HIS A 248 -16.07 -31.85 -13.29
C HIS A 248 -16.78 -31.66 -14.63
N ALA A 249 -17.20 -32.75 -15.29
CA ALA A 249 -17.89 -32.69 -16.58
C ALA A 249 -19.24 -31.94 -16.49
N GLY A 250 -19.94 -32.06 -15.35
CA GLY A 250 -21.19 -31.32 -15.10
C GLY A 250 -20.98 -29.80 -15.04
N LEU A 251 -19.92 -29.36 -14.37
CA LEU A 251 -19.55 -27.95 -14.26
C LEU A 251 -19.15 -27.37 -15.62
N ILE A 252 -18.35 -28.09 -16.40
CA ILE A 252 -17.95 -27.70 -17.75
C ILE A 252 -19.17 -27.60 -18.68
N SER A 253 -20.05 -28.60 -18.64
CA SER A 253 -21.26 -28.60 -19.47
C SER A 253 -22.20 -27.45 -19.13
N ALA A 254 -22.39 -27.15 -17.84
CA ALA A 254 -23.21 -26.03 -17.39
C ALA A 254 -22.60 -24.69 -17.80
N PHE A 255 -21.27 -24.54 -17.68
CA PHE A 255 -20.54 -23.36 -18.09
C PHE A 255 -20.60 -23.11 -19.61
N ASN A 256 -20.46 -24.16 -20.42
CA ASN A 256 -20.63 -24.08 -21.87
C ASN A 256 -22.07 -23.78 -22.30
N ALA A 257 -23.06 -24.04 -21.44
CA ALA A 257 -24.47 -23.75 -21.70
C ALA A 257 -24.93 -22.36 -21.23
N LEU A 258 -24.07 -21.59 -20.54
CA LEU A 258 -24.41 -20.24 -20.08
C LEU A 258 -24.71 -19.29 -21.26
N SER A 259 -25.61 -18.34 -21.04
CA SER A 259 -25.87 -17.21 -21.94
C SER A 259 -25.64 -15.91 -21.19
N VAL A 260 -25.20 -14.86 -21.88
CA VAL A 260 -25.06 -13.52 -21.28
C VAL A 260 -26.44 -12.89 -20.97
N PRO A 261 -26.56 -12.03 -19.95
CA PRO A 261 -25.53 -11.68 -18.97
C PRO A 261 -25.29 -12.81 -17.97
N ALA A 262 -24.03 -13.15 -17.70
CA ALA A 262 -23.66 -14.24 -16.81
C ALA A 262 -22.61 -13.79 -15.79
N ARG A 263 -22.87 -14.08 -14.51
CA ARG A 263 -21.95 -13.82 -13.40
C ARG A 263 -21.07 -15.03 -13.17
N ILE A 264 -19.77 -14.91 -13.45
CA ILE A 264 -18.82 -16.02 -13.39
C ILE A 264 -17.87 -15.78 -12.23
N VAL A 265 -17.64 -16.84 -11.46
CA VAL A 265 -16.80 -16.82 -10.26
C VAL A 265 -15.66 -17.84 -10.43
N LEU A 266 -14.43 -17.40 -10.16
CA LEU A 266 -13.24 -18.26 -10.16
C LEU A 266 -12.55 -18.20 -8.80
N HIS A 267 -12.10 -19.33 -8.27
CA HIS A 267 -11.33 -19.42 -7.02
C HIS A 267 -9.86 -19.74 -7.29
N ALA A 268 -8.96 -19.05 -6.59
CA ALA A 268 -7.53 -19.33 -6.64
C ALA A 268 -7.25 -20.72 -6.05
N GLN A 269 -6.49 -21.52 -6.78
CA GLN A 269 -6.10 -22.86 -6.35
C GLN A 269 -5.12 -22.84 -5.16
N ASP A 270 -4.21 -21.86 -5.14
CA ASP A 270 -3.25 -21.69 -4.05
C ASP A 270 -3.71 -20.56 -3.12
N THR A 271 -3.87 -20.90 -1.85
CA THR A 271 -4.23 -20.00 -0.75
C THR A 271 -3.00 -19.31 -0.17
N THR A 272 -2.06 -18.85 -0.99
CA THR A 272 -1.01 -17.96 -0.47
C THR A 272 -1.65 -16.63 -0.08
N PHE A 273 -2.20 -16.59 1.14
CA PHE A 273 -2.74 -15.43 1.81
C PHE A 273 -1.65 -14.37 1.88
N GLY A 274 -1.96 -13.13 1.47
CA GLY A 274 -1.00 -12.03 1.47
C GLY A 274 -1.05 -11.01 0.34
N GLU A 275 -1.93 -11.21 -0.65
CA GLU A 275 -2.07 -10.29 -1.79
C GLU A 275 -3.20 -9.27 -1.58
N ASP A 276 -3.44 -8.82 -0.34
CA ASP A 276 -4.45 -7.78 -0.07
C ASP A 276 -4.32 -6.63 -1.07
N HIS A 277 -5.45 -6.17 -1.58
CA HIS A 277 -5.51 -5.09 -2.54
C HIS A 277 -5.48 -3.77 -1.79
N VAL A 278 -4.36 -3.07 -1.90
CA VAL A 278 -4.18 -1.72 -1.39
C VAL A 278 -4.68 -0.77 -2.45
N VAL A 279 -5.73 -0.03 -2.12
CA VAL A 279 -6.33 1.00 -2.98
C VAL A 279 -6.03 2.36 -2.37
N ALA A 280 -5.53 3.27 -3.19
CA ALA A 280 -5.20 4.62 -2.75
C ALA A 280 -5.47 5.66 -3.83
N VAL A 281 -5.68 6.91 -3.42
CA VAL A 281 -5.93 8.02 -4.34
C VAL A 281 -4.86 9.10 -4.24
N ASN A 282 -4.42 9.62 -5.39
CA ASN A 282 -3.39 10.64 -5.46
C ASN A 282 -3.94 12.00 -5.02
N LEU A 283 -3.36 12.55 -3.95
CA LEU A 283 -3.76 13.82 -3.38
C LEU A 283 -3.12 15.02 -4.08
N THR A 284 -2.08 14.84 -4.89
CA THR A 284 -1.25 15.92 -5.43
C THR A 284 -1.69 16.41 -6.81
N ARG A 285 -2.55 15.66 -7.49
CA ARG A 285 -2.92 15.87 -8.91
C ARG A 285 -4.32 16.45 -9.07
N ARG A 286 -4.51 17.70 -8.63
CA ARG A 286 -5.78 18.41 -8.89
C ARG A 286 -5.92 18.70 -10.38
N ILE A 287 -7.07 18.36 -10.94
CA ILE A 287 -7.47 18.68 -12.32
C ILE A 287 -7.92 20.15 -12.33
N PRO A 288 -7.29 21.04 -13.12
CA PRO A 288 -7.67 22.45 -13.18
C PRO A 288 -9.12 22.65 -13.64
N GLN A 289 -9.83 23.59 -13.01
CA GLN A 289 -11.17 24.00 -13.48
C GLN A 289 -11.02 24.74 -14.83
N GLY A 290 -11.74 24.29 -15.86
CA GLY A 290 -11.75 24.92 -17.19
C GLY A 290 -10.85 24.26 -18.25
N SER A 291 -10.19 23.13 -17.95
CA SER A 291 -9.69 22.25 -19.02
C SER A 291 -10.86 21.43 -19.57
N ASP A 292 -11.58 22.02 -20.52
CA ASP A 292 -12.65 21.36 -21.28
C ASP A 292 -12.06 20.16 -22.05
N GLU A 293 -12.50 18.94 -21.71
CA GLU A 293 -13.36 18.18 -22.63
C GLU A 293 -13.93 16.88 -22.05
N GLU A 294 -13.38 16.23 -21.00
CA GLU A 294 -13.94 14.90 -20.62
C GLU A 294 -14.11 14.56 -19.12
N ARG A 295 -13.46 15.24 -18.15
CA ARG A 295 -13.49 14.79 -16.72
C ARG A 295 -14.07 15.78 -15.69
N GLY A 296 -14.70 16.87 -16.14
CA GLY A 296 -15.21 17.94 -15.27
C GLY A 296 -16.66 17.74 -14.77
N ASN A 297 -17.28 18.85 -14.33
CA ASN A 297 -18.72 18.92 -13.99
C ASN A 297 -19.66 18.46 -15.11
N ASP A 298 -19.14 18.40 -16.34
CA ASP A 298 -19.89 17.99 -17.51
C ASP A 298 -19.96 16.49 -17.77
N HIS A 299 -19.21 15.69 -17.00
CA HIS A 299 -19.28 14.23 -17.09
C HIS A 299 -20.66 13.71 -16.69
N GLU A 300 -21.17 12.70 -17.40
CA GLU A 300 -22.54 12.18 -17.21
C GLU A 300 -22.77 11.69 -15.77
N ALA A 301 -21.80 10.97 -15.19
CA ALA A 301 -21.89 10.49 -13.81
C ALA A 301 -21.98 11.65 -12.78
N VAL A 302 -21.27 12.76 -13.02
CA VAL A 302 -21.34 13.95 -12.17
C VAL A 302 -22.69 14.62 -12.32
N LYS A 303 -23.17 14.82 -13.56
CA LYS A 303 -24.49 15.40 -13.87
C LYS A 303 -25.61 14.61 -13.22
N ALA A 304 -25.61 13.28 -13.36
CA ALA A 304 -26.61 12.40 -12.76
C ALA A 304 -26.61 12.50 -11.22
N SER A 305 -25.42 12.49 -10.60
CA SER A 305 -25.28 12.61 -9.14
C SER A 305 -25.73 13.98 -8.63
N LEU A 306 -25.34 15.06 -9.32
CA LEU A 306 -25.76 16.42 -9.00
C LEU A 306 -27.26 16.62 -9.18
N GLN A 307 -27.86 16.05 -10.23
CA GLN A 307 -29.30 16.10 -10.45
C GLN A 307 -30.04 15.41 -9.29
N ALA A 308 -29.69 14.15 -9.00
CA ALA A 308 -30.30 13.39 -7.90
C ALA A 308 -30.14 14.11 -6.55
N PHE A 309 -28.98 14.73 -6.32
CA PHE A 309 -28.73 15.54 -5.13
C PHE A 309 -29.60 16.81 -5.09
N CYS A 310 -29.68 17.56 -6.19
CA CYS A 310 -30.44 18.81 -6.27
C CYS A 310 -31.95 18.59 -6.18
N GLU A 311 -32.46 17.44 -6.61
CA GLU A 311 -33.86 17.04 -6.37
C GLU A 311 -34.17 16.93 -4.88
N GLN A 312 -33.20 16.46 -4.08
CA GLN A 312 -33.32 16.32 -2.63
C GLN A 312 -33.01 17.62 -1.87
N TYR A 313 -32.04 18.42 -2.33
CA TYR A 313 -31.59 19.66 -1.70
C TYR A 313 -31.59 20.86 -2.67
N PRO A 314 -32.75 21.34 -3.16
CA PRO A 314 -32.81 22.39 -4.18
C PRO A 314 -32.14 23.72 -3.78
N HIS A 315 -32.15 24.03 -2.48
CA HIS A 315 -31.59 25.26 -1.93
C HIS A 315 -30.06 25.29 -1.86
N LEU A 316 -29.40 24.13 -2.04
CA LEU A 316 -27.94 24.02 -2.01
C LEU A 316 -27.32 24.00 -3.41
N ARG A 317 -28.13 24.02 -4.47
CA ARG A 317 -27.68 23.87 -5.86
C ARG A 317 -26.54 24.81 -6.25
N ASP A 318 -26.64 26.08 -5.86
CA ASP A 318 -25.65 27.11 -6.22
C ASP A 318 -24.44 27.13 -5.27
N ASN A 319 -24.43 26.28 -4.24
CA ASN A 319 -23.40 26.22 -3.20
C ASN A 319 -22.55 24.96 -3.28
N ILE A 320 -22.63 24.18 -4.36
CA ILE A 320 -21.84 22.95 -4.52
C ILE A 320 -20.46 23.29 -5.09
N GLU A 321 -19.42 22.79 -4.44
CA GLU A 321 -18.04 22.93 -4.90
C GLU A 321 -17.39 21.55 -5.03
N LEU A 322 -17.14 21.14 -6.28
CA LEU A 322 -16.42 19.91 -6.59
C LEU A 322 -14.96 20.23 -6.94
N GLU A 323 -14.05 19.59 -6.23
CA GLU A 323 -12.63 19.60 -6.56
C GLU A 323 -12.23 18.26 -7.18
N HIS A 324 -11.87 18.26 -8.46
CA HIS A 324 -11.52 17.03 -9.16
C HIS A 324 -10.03 16.74 -9.08
N TYR A 325 -9.68 15.47 -8.89
CA TYR A 325 -8.33 14.96 -8.80
C TYR A 325 -8.17 13.75 -9.73
N ASP A 326 -7.01 13.66 -10.36
CA ASP A 326 -6.54 12.43 -10.99
C ASP A 326 -6.04 11.50 -9.87
N GLY A 327 -6.87 10.51 -9.51
CA GLY A 327 -6.66 9.62 -8.37
C GLY A 327 -5.65 8.52 -8.65
N GLY A 328 -5.46 8.13 -9.90
CA GLY A 328 -4.49 7.12 -10.30
C GLY A 328 -4.85 6.44 -11.62
N PRO A 329 -3.97 5.53 -12.10
CA PRO A 329 -4.05 4.97 -13.46
C PRO A 329 -5.08 3.85 -13.65
N CYS A 330 -5.72 3.37 -12.58
CA CYS A 330 -6.77 2.36 -12.69
C CYS A 330 -8.13 3.06 -12.80
N GLU A 331 -8.97 2.64 -13.75
CA GLU A 331 -10.34 3.16 -13.92
C GLU A 331 -10.38 4.70 -14.05
N GLU A 332 -9.42 5.29 -14.78
CA GLU A 332 -9.18 6.75 -14.82
C GLU A 332 -10.38 7.60 -15.27
N SER A 333 -11.34 7.00 -15.96
CA SER A 333 -12.54 7.68 -16.46
C SER A 333 -13.71 7.65 -15.48
N ASP A 334 -13.60 6.87 -14.39
CA ASP A 334 -14.68 6.66 -13.44
C ASP A 334 -14.38 7.34 -12.10
N ILE A 335 -15.44 7.80 -11.42
CA ILE A 335 -15.33 8.31 -10.06
C ILE A 335 -15.19 7.12 -9.12
N GLN A 336 -13.99 6.95 -8.55
CA GLN A 336 -13.71 5.83 -7.64
C GLN A 336 -13.95 6.21 -6.18
N TRP A 337 -13.58 7.44 -5.82
CA TRP A 337 -13.59 7.89 -4.44
C TRP A 337 -13.95 9.37 -4.31
N CYS A 338 -14.63 9.70 -3.22
CA CYS A 338 -14.93 11.06 -2.83
C CYS A 338 -14.53 11.30 -1.37
N ILE A 339 -13.98 12.47 -1.05
CA ILE A 339 -13.59 12.83 0.31
C ILE A 339 -14.34 14.09 0.75
N THR A 340 -14.89 14.04 1.97
CA THR A 340 -15.56 15.18 2.62
C THR A 340 -14.92 15.48 3.96
N LEU A 341 -14.72 16.76 4.28
CA LEU A 341 -14.23 17.20 5.58
C LEU A 341 -15.35 17.22 6.63
N GLY A 342 -14.99 16.94 7.88
CA GLY A 342 -15.87 16.95 9.05
C GLY A 342 -16.81 15.75 9.19
N GLY A 343 -17.52 15.69 10.33
CA GLY A 343 -18.58 14.71 10.61
C GLY A 343 -18.51 13.97 11.96
N GLU A 344 -19.65 13.46 12.41
CA GLU A 344 -19.87 12.83 13.74
C GLU A 344 -19.79 11.29 13.80
N HIS A 345 -19.19 10.57 12.84
CA HIS A 345 -19.19 9.10 12.95
C HIS A 345 -18.21 8.61 14.03
N GLU A 346 -18.55 7.52 14.71
CA GLU A 346 -17.76 6.91 15.80
C GLU A 346 -16.33 6.55 15.36
N ASP A 347 -16.14 6.22 14.08
CA ASP A 347 -14.82 5.89 13.50
C ASP A 347 -14.03 7.11 12.97
N GLN A 348 -14.50 8.35 13.19
CA GLN A 348 -13.97 9.59 12.57
C GLN A 348 -13.07 10.42 13.49
N GLU A 349 -12.04 9.82 14.08
CA GLU A 349 -11.02 10.57 14.85
C GLU A 349 -10.22 11.57 14.00
N HIS A 350 -10.30 11.46 12.68
CA HIS A 350 -9.34 12.09 11.77
C HIS A 350 -9.87 13.38 11.13
N GLY A 351 -11.17 13.68 11.24
CA GLY A 351 -11.77 14.91 10.71
C GLY A 351 -12.14 14.89 9.21
N TRP A 352 -12.12 13.72 8.55
CA TRP A 352 -12.64 13.54 7.19
C TRP A 352 -13.36 12.20 7.02
N THR A 353 -14.10 12.06 5.91
CA THR A 353 -14.81 10.84 5.51
C THR A 353 -14.48 10.50 4.06
N VAL A 354 -14.29 9.21 3.77
CA VAL A 354 -14.09 8.68 2.41
C VAL A 354 -15.38 7.97 1.98
N HIS A 355 -15.80 8.19 0.74
CA HIS A 355 -17.02 7.63 0.14
C HIS A 355 -16.68 7.02 -1.22
N ARG A 356 -17.38 5.96 -1.62
CA ARG A 356 -17.29 5.42 -2.99
C ARG A 356 -18.21 6.15 -3.97
N GLU A 357 -19.35 6.62 -3.50
CA GLU A 357 -20.35 7.28 -4.33
C GLU A 357 -20.37 8.80 -4.14
N LEU A 358 -20.37 9.55 -5.24
CA LEU A 358 -20.46 11.01 -5.22
C LEU A 358 -21.76 11.50 -4.53
N THR A 359 -22.89 10.85 -4.79
CA THR A 359 -24.17 11.20 -4.17
C THR A 359 -24.11 11.07 -2.64
N ALA A 360 -23.49 10.00 -2.12
CA ALA A 360 -23.32 9.80 -0.69
C ALA A 360 -22.40 10.88 -0.07
N ALA A 361 -21.32 11.24 -0.77
CA ALA A 361 -20.43 12.32 -0.36
C ALA A 361 -21.15 13.68 -0.33
N LEU A 362 -21.91 14.01 -1.37
CA LEU A 362 -22.72 15.24 -1.44
C LEU A 362 -23.76 15.28 -0.31
N GLN A 363 -24.47 14.18 -0.06
CA GLN A 363 -25.41 14.10 1.07
C GLN A 363 -24.72 14.25 2.42
N ARG A 364 -23.50 13.73 2.60
CA ARG A 364 -22.71 13.95 3.82
C ARG A 364 -22.30 15.42 3.95
N ALA A 365 -21.75 16.03 2.91
CA ALA A 365 -21.36 17.44 2.93
C ALA A 365 -22.57 18.37 3.13
N ALA A 366 -23.72 18.06 2.53
CA ALA A 366 -24.97 18.78 2.74
C ALA A 366 -25.48 18.65 4.17
N ARG A 367 -25.37 17.46 4.77
CA ARG A 367 -25.64 17.28 6.20
C ARG A 367 -24.66 18.08 7.05
N ASN A 368 -23.39 18.16 6.71
CA ASN A 368 -22.44 19.00 7.45
C ASN A 368 -22.83 20.48 7.36
N ALA A 369 -23.37 20.92 6.22
CA ALA A 369 -23.92 22.26 6.04
C ALA A 369 -25.29 22.49 6.70
N SER A 370 -26.10 21.44 6.80
CA SER A 370 -27.49 21.52 7.28
C SER A 370 -27.65 21.15 8.75
N LEU A 371 -26.80 20.28 9.33
CA LEU A 371 -26.77 19.94 10.77
C LEU A 371 -26.33 21.12 11.63
N GLY A 372 -25.89 22.19 10.97
CA GLY A 372 -25.86 23.50 11.58
C GLY A 372 -27.25 24.03 12.02
N SER A 373 -28.35 23.51 11.50
CA SER A 373 -29.68 24.09 11.72
C SER A 373 -30.42 23.59 12.97
N GLY A 374 -29.92 22.54 13.64
CA GLY A 374 -30.59 21.94 14.80
C GLY A 374 -30.15 22.45 16.17
N SER A 375 -28.90 22.93 16.30
CA SER A 375 -28.35 23.35 17.59
C SER A 375 -27.27 24.43 17.52
N LEU A 376 -26.95 25.00 16.35
CA LEU A 376 -25.95 26.08 16.28
C LEU A 376 -26.40 27.33 17.04
N PRO A 377 -25.44 28.15 17.49
CA PRO A 377 -25.75 29.49 17.97
C PRO A 377 -26.55 30.22 16.88
N PRO A 378 -27.66 30.88 17.23
CA PRO A 378 -28.31 31.80 16.30
C PRO A 378 -27.26 32.84 15.87
N ASN A 379 -26.97 32.89 14.56
CA ASN A 379 -25.94 33.71 13.90
C ASN A 379 -24.51 33.14 13.81
N SER A 380 -24.28 31.86 14.09
CA SER A 380 -22.98 31.24 13.77
C SER A 380 -22.70 31.33 12.28
N THR A 381 -21.48 31.76 11.93
CA THR A 381 -20.97 31.76 10.54
C THR A 381 -20.18 30.50 10.19
N PHE A 382 -20.07 29.58 11.15
CA PHE A 382 -19.28 28.36 11.05
C PHE A 382 -20.17 27.13 10.85
N PHE A 383 -19.63 26.17 10.13
CA PHE A 383 -20.28 24.91 9.81
C PHE A 383 -19.32 23.73 9.97
N VAL A 384 -19.88 22.52 10.10
CA VAL A 384 -19.06 21.30 10.13
C VAL A 384 -18.33 21.17 8.79
N GLY A 385 -17.05 20.79 8.86
CA GLY A 385 -16.15 20.65 7.72
C GLY A 385 -15.40 21.94 7.35
N ASP A 386 -15.73 23.08 7.96
CA ASP A 386 -15.00 24.32 7.76
C ASP A 386 -13.57 24.21 8.32
N VAL A 387 -12.62 24.72 7.55
CA VAL A 387 -11.23 24.86 7.97
C VAL A 387 -11.09 26.18 8.73
N VAL A 388 -10.57 26.09 9.96
CA VAL A 388 -10.46 27.20 10.88
C VAL A 388 -9.05 27.34 11.42
N GLN A 389 -8.64 28.58 11.67
CA GLN A 389 -7.50 28.92 12.50
C GLN A 389 -7.98 29.19 13.93
N VAL A 390 -7.42 28.43 14.88
CA VAL A 390 -7.65 28.59 16.31
C VAL A 390 -6.60 29.53 16.87
N ARG A 391 -7.02 30.67 17.44
CA ARG A 391 -6.12 31.62 18.09
C ARG A 391 -6.18 31.46 19.61
N ASP A 392 -5.03 31.17 20.22
CA ASP A 392 -4.84 31.38 21.65
C ASP A 392 -4.08 32.69 21.85
N ASP A 393 -4.29 33.39 22.97
CA ASP A 393 -3.80 34.75 23.21
C ASP A 393 -2.25 34.81 23.25
N GLY A 394 -1.63 34.90 22.07
CA GLY A 394 -0.18 35.07 21.88
C GLY A 394 0.53 34.06 20.96
N SER A 395 -0.16 33.05 20.41
CA SER A 395 0.45 32.05 19.51
C SER A 395 0.07 32.26 18.03
N THR A 396 0.94 31.80 17.12
CA THR A 396 0.60 31.63 15.70
C THR A 396 -0.55 30.62 15.62
N GLY A 397 -1.74 31.07 15.21
CA GLY A 397 -2.95 30.26 15.33
C GLY A 397 -2.84 28.92 14.60
N VAL A 398 -3.31 27.86 15.25
CA VAL A 398 -3.22 26.48 14.77
C VAL A 398 -4.41 26.18 13.86
N LEU A 399 -4.17 25.57 12.70
CA LEU A 399 -5.23 25.17 11.80
C LEU A 399 -5.99 23.95 12.34
N GLY A 400 -7.25 23.81 11.96
CA GLY A 400 -8.09 22.67 12.30
C GLY A 400 -9.35 22.61 11.46
N VAL A 401 -10.13 21.55 11.61
CA VAL A 401 -11.42 21.38 10.93
C VAL A 401 -12.53 21.20 11.95
N LEU A 402 -13.63 21.91 11.73
CA LEU A 402 -14.82 21.81 12.58
C LEU A 402 -15.51 20.45 12.40
N ARG A 403 -15.71 19.73 13.51
CA ARG A 403 -16.27 18.39 13.52
C ARG A 403 -17.73 18.35 13.95
N SER A 404 -18.03 18.98 15.07
CA SER A 404 -19.35 19.00 15.69
C SER A 404 -19.51 20.27 16.53
N TYR A 405 -20.74 20.63 16.87
CA TYR A 405 -21.04 21.70 17.80
C TYR A 405 -21.80 21.17 19.01
N ASP A 406 -21.27 21.41 20.20
CA ASP A 406 -21.89 21.04 21.46
C ASP A 406 -22.71 22.22 21.99
N ALA A 407 -24.03 22.15 21.79
CA ALA A 407 -24.95 23.19 22.23
C ALA A 407 -25.08 23.31 23.75
N VAL A 408 -24.65 22.31 24.52
CA VAL A 408 -24.68 22.38 25.99
C VAL A 408 -23.49 23.20 26.50
N THR A 409 -22.32 23.02 25.90
CA THR A 409 -21.11 23.75 26.30
C THR A 409 -20.85 25.02 25.50
N GLU A 410 -21.66 25.27 24.46
CA GLU A 410 -21.51 26.35 23.49
C GLU A 410 -20.10 26.36 22.85
N GLN A 411 -19.61 25.18 22.52
CA GLN A 411 -18.26 24.98 21.99
C GLN A 411 -18.28 24.12 20.74
N TRP A 412 -17.42 24.50 19.81
CA TRP A 412 -17.07 23.73 18.64
C TRP A 412 -16.03 22.68 18.98
N GLU A 413 -16.28 21.46 18.55
CA GLU A 413 -15.27 20.42 18.49
C GLU A 413 -14.44 20.60 17.22
N VAL A 414 -13.15 20.83 17.38
CA VAL A 414 -12.18 21.08 16.30
C VAL A 414 -11.13 19.99 16.31
N VAL A 415 -10.93 19.34 15.17
CA VAL A 415 -9.79 18.44 14.94
C VAL A 415 -8.58 19.30 14.57
N ILE A 416 -7.61 19.38 15.47
CA ILE A 416 -6.42 20.23 15.30
C ILE A 416 -5.38 19.55 14.40
N LEU A 417 -4.73 20.34 13.54
CA LEU A 417 -3.59 19.91 12.76
C LEU A 417 -2.33 20.01 13.62
N ASP A 418 -1.81 18.88 14.09
CA ASP A 418 -0.60 18.82 14.93
C ASP A 418 0.59 18.13 14.24
N GLY A 419 0.48 17.83 12.95
CA GLY A 419 1.53 17.20 12.16
C GLY A 419 1.84 15.75 12.53
N HIS A 420 1.11 15.11 13.45
CA HIS A 420 1.44 13.78 13.97
C HIS A 420 0.38 12.70 13.71
N GLY A 421 -0.38 12.82 12.62
CA GLY A 421 -1.16 11.71 12.07
C GLY A 421 -2.43 11.32 12.84
N GLY A 422 -2.78 12.05 13.89
CA GLY A 422 -4.01 11.87 14.65
C GLY A 422 -4.46 13.20 15.21
N GLY A 423 -5.27 13.94 14.45
CA GLY A 423 -5.66 15.28 14.86
C GLY A 423 -6.41 15.22 16.19
N ALA A 424 -5.79 15.72 17.25
CA ALA A 424 -6.43 15.74 18.56
C ALA A 424 -7.69 16.62 18.49
N SER A 425 -8.83 16.02 18.81
CA SER A 425 -10.08 16.75 18.92
C SER A 425 -10.08 17.60 20.20
N LYS A 426 -10.32 18.90 20.07
CA LYS A 426 -10.38 19.85 21.18
C LYS A 426 -11.60 20.75 21.06
N LYS A 427 -12.14 21.18 22.20
CA LYS A 427 -13.31 22.06 22.25
C LYS A 427 -12.89 23.52 22.35
N PHE A 428 -13.47 24.37 21.50
CA PHE A 428 -13.19 25.80 21.44
C PHE A 428 -14.47 26.62 21.38
N ARG A 429 -14.44 27.81 21.96
CA ARG A 429 -15.52 28.79 21.77
C ARG A 429 -15.39 29.44 20.40
N GLU A 430 -16.51 29.82 19.81
CA GLU A 430 -16.52 30.50 18.51
C GLU A 430 -15.62 31.76 18.47
N SER A 431 -15.55 32.52 19.57
CA SER A 431 -14.73 33.73 19.68
C SER A 431 -13.23 33.57 19.37
N VAL A 432 -12.68 32.35 19.50
CA VAL A 432 -11.27 32.07 19.22
C VAL A 432 -11.03 31.46 17.82
N LEU A 433 -12.10 31.23 17.06
CA LEU A 433 -12.06 30.65 15.73
C LEU A 433 -12.06 31.73 14.65
N ARG A 434 -11.31 31.49 13.58
CA ARG A 434 -11.33 32.28 12.34
C ARG A 434 -11.40 31.33 11.16
N LEU A 435 -12.29 31.58 10.21
CA LEU A 435 -12.31 30.82 8.95
C LEU A 435 -10.98 31.03 8.22
N ASP A 436 -10.38 29.93 7.77
CA ASP A 436 -9.25 30.01 6.86
C ASP A 436 -9.77 30.13 5.41
N THR A 437 -9.53 31.30 4.81
CA THR A 437 -9.94 31.57 3.43
C THR A 437 -8.90 31.14 2.40
N SER A 438 -7.71 30.68 2.83
CA SER A 438 -6.63 30.26 1.91
C SER A 438 -7.05 29.11 0.98
N LEU A 439 -7.97 28.27 1.45
CA LEU A 439 -8.54 27.15 0.70
C LEU A 439 -9.75 27.50 -0.16
N ASN A 440 -10.32 28.70 -0.02
CA ASN A 440 -11.56 29.07 -0.70
C ASN A 440 -11.34 29.65 -2.11
N GLY A 441 -10.17 29.40 -2.68
CA GLY A 441 -9.74 29.97 -3.95
C GLY A 441 -9.34 31.43 -3.78
N GLU A 442 -8.13 31.74 -4.25
CA GLU A 442 -7.72 33.12 -4.53
C GLU A 442 -8.80 33.72 -5.45
N ASN A 443 -9.57 34.73 -4.99
CA ASN A 443 -10.21 35.82 -5.77
C ASN A 443 -11.64 36.26 -5.36
N ASN A 444 -12.35 35.64 -4.41
CA ASN A 444 -13.71 36.09 -4.07
C ASN A 444 -13.80 36.94 -2.78
N GLU A 445 -13.01 38.01 -2.68
CA GLU A 445 -13.20 39.05 -1.65
C GLU A 445 -14.49 39.87 -1.86
N ASN A 446 -15.14 39.76 -3.03
CA ASN A 446 -16.30 40.58 -3.41
C ASN A 446 -17.67 39.90 -3.26
N ASP A 447 -17.76 38.65 -2.80
CA ASP A 447 -19.05 37.99 -2.65
C ASP A 447 -19.69 38.37 -1.31
N GLY A 448 -20.49 39.43 -1.32
CA GLY A 448 -21.16 40.02 -0.16
C GLY A 448 -22.21 39.14 0.55
N ASN A 449 -22.25 37.84 0.24
CA ASN A 449 -23.16 36.87 0.82
C ASN A 449 -22.40 35.73 1.54
N ARG A 450 -21.65 36.08 2.60
CA ARG A 450 -20.95 35.12 3.49
C ARG A 450 -21.89 34.20 4.30
N ASN A 451 -23.20 34.25 4.05
CA ASN A 451 -24.20 33.49 4.80
C ASN A 451 -24.55 32.13 4.20
N CYS A 452 -23.88 31.70 3.11
CA CYS A 452 -24.16 30.40 2.50
C CYS A 452 -22.91 29.50 2.53
N HIS A 453 -22.99 28.43 3.33
CA HIS A 453 -21.95 27.40 3.34
C HIS A 453 -21.89 26.67 2.01
N LYS A 454 -20.67 26.39 1.54
CA LYS A 454 -20.43 25.58 0.35
C LYS A 454 -20.37 24.10 0.70
N VAL A 455 -21.12 23.30 -0.04
CA VAL A 455 -21.04 21.83 -0.04
C VAL A 455 -19.79 21.43 -0.82
N ARG A 456 -18.66 21.26 -0.12
CA ARG A 456 -17.38 20.89 -0.75
C ARG A 456 -17.14 19.38 -0.75
N VAL A 457 -16.78 18.84 -1.91
CA VAL A 457 -16.40 17.43 -2.09
C VAL A 457 -15.16 17.34 -2.97
N MET A 458 -14.14 16.60 -2.51
CA MET A 458 -13.01 16.21 -3.36
C MET A 458 -13.37 14.93 -4.10
N VAL A 459 -13.29 14.93 -5.42
CA VAL A 459 -13.70 13.84 -6.32
C VAL A 459 -12.45 13.28 -6.99
N PHE A 460 -12.20 11.99 -6.83
CA PHE A 460 -11.03 11.30 -7.38
C PHE A 460 -11.46 10.40 -8.53
N TRP A 461 -10.90 10.69 -9.72
CA TRP A 461 -11.08 9.92 -10.94
C TRP A 461 -10.00 8.85 -11.02
N GLY A 462 -10.41 7.59 -11.11
CA GLY A 462 -9.50 6.47 -10.96
C GLY A 462 -8.87 6.35 -9.57
N ASP A 463 -8.07 5.31 -9.41
CA ASP A 463 -7.29 5.04 -8.22
C ASP A 463 -5.96 4.37 -8.56
N ALA A 464 -5.08 4.27 -7.57
CA ALA A 464 -3.87 3.45 -7.64
C ALA A 464 -4.08 2.18 -6.83
N ARG A 465 -3.79 1.04 -7.47
CA ARG A 465 -3.94 -0.28 -6.87
C ARG A 465 -2.60 -1.01 -6.86
N TRP A 466 -2.29 -1.60 -5.71
CA TRP A 466 -1.19 -2.54 -5.55
C TRP A 466 -1.71 -3.80 -4.89
N SER A 467 -1.09 -4.94 -5.16
CA SER A 467 -1.13 -6.00 -4.15
C SER A 467 -0.19 -5.63 -3.01
N ARG A 468 -0.50 -6.05 -1.77
CA ARG A 468 0.35 -5.75 -0.61
C ARG A 468 1.79 -6.21 -0.84
N THR A 469 1.99 -7.40 -1.40
CA THR A 469 3.33 -7.90 -1.75
C THR A 469 4.05 -7.01 -2.77
N GLN A 470 3.35 -6.52 -3.80
CA GLN A 470 3.94 -5.60 -4.77
C GLN A 470 4.37 -4.30 -4.09
N LEU A 471 3.49 -3.71 -3.27
CA LEU A 471 3.77 -2.46 -2.57
C LEU A 471 4.95 -2.62 -1.59
N LEU A 472 4.96 -3.68 -0.79
CA LEU A 472 6.07 -3.98 0.11
C LEU A 472 7.39 -4.14 -0.65
N GLY A 473 7.36 -4.77 -1.83
CA GLY A 473 8.53 -4.89 -2.68
C GLY A 473 9.03 -3.54 -3.20
N GLU A 474 8.15 -2.64 -3.62
CA GLU A 474 8.53 -1.29 -4.04
C GLU A 474 9.06 -0.44 -2.87
N ILE A 475 8.49 -0.59 -1.67
CA ILE A 475 8.98 0.04 -0.44
C ILE A 475 10.38 -0.51 -0.11
N ALA A 476 10.61 -1.82 -0.20
CA ALA A 476 11.91 -2.45 0.04
C ALA A 476 12.98 -1.98 -0.97
N ARG A 477 12.60 -1.58 -2.19
CA ARG A 477 13.50 -0.93 -3.16
C ARG A 477 13.87 0.51 -2.80
N GLY A 478 13.12 1.12 -1.88
CA GLY A 478 13.26 2.53 -1.48
C GLY A 478 12.41 3.49 -2.32
N HIS A 479 11.52 3.00 -3.20
CA HIS A 479 10.75 3.86 -4.09
C HIS A 479 9.66 4.66 -3.36
N TRP A 480 9.12 4.09 -2.29
CA TRP A 480 8.00 4.65 -1.53
C TRP A 480 8.29 4.67 -0.04
N GLY A 481 7.84 5.74 0.61
CA GLY A 481 7.75 5.83 2.07
C GLY A 481 6.30 5.73 2.53
N LEU A 482 6.11 5.38 3.80
CA LEU A 482 4.82 5.35 4.45
C LEU A 482 4.77 6.37 5.58
N ALA A 483 3.60 6.98 5.76
CA ALA A 483 3.30 7.82 6.91
C ALA A 483 1.85 7.59 7.36
N PRO A 484 1.52 7.84 8.64
CA PRO A 484 0.13 7.97 9.05
C PRO A 484 -0.54 9.11 8.25
N GLY A 485 -1.81 8.93 7.87
CA GLY A 485 -2.55 10.04 7.26
C GLY A 485 -2.85 11.12 8.27
N CYS A 486 -2.58 12.36 7.88
CA CYS A 486 -2.90 13.53 8.68
C CYS A 486 -3.95 14.37 7.95
N LEU A 487 -4.80 15.08 8.69
CA LEU A 487 -5.82 15.94 8.11
C LEU A 487 -5.20 17.11 7.33
N GLU A 488 -3.99 17.50 7.69
CA GLU A 488 -3.23 18.59 7.08
C GLU A 488 -3.07 18.38 5.57
N VAL A 489 -2.90 17.12 5.14
CA VAL A 489 -2.78 16.80 3.72
C VAL A 489 -4.03 17.14 2.91
N LEU A 490 -5.22 17.14 3.50
CA LEU A 490 -6.45 17.45 2.77
C LEU A 490 -6.68 18.96 2.69
N VAL A 491 -6.12 19.72 3.63
CA VAL A 491 -6.36 21.16 3.77
C VAL A 491 -5.23 22.03 3.26
N VAL A 492 -4.05 21.49 2.91
CA VAL A 492 -3.05 22.30 2.18
C VAL A 492 -3.28 22.22 0.66
N PRO A 493 -2.79 23.23 -0.10
CA PRO A 493 -2.83 23.19 -1.56
C PRO A 493 -2.22 21.90 -2.13
N PRO A 494 -2.79 21.30 -3.18
CA PRO A 494 -2.37 20.00 -3.73
C PRO A 494 -0.86 19.88 -4.03
N ARG A 495 -0.24 20.97 -4.50
CA ARG A 495 1.19 21.02 -4.82
C ARG A 495 2.10 20.93 -3.60
N SER A 496 1.60 21.29 -2.43
CA SER A 496 2.34 21.29 -1.16
C SER A 496 2.12 20.02 -0.35
N ARG A 497 1.11 19.21 -0.71
CA ARG A 497 0.71 18.01 0.05
C ARG A 497 1.83 16.98 0.23
N ARG A 498 2.66 16.78 -0.79
CA ARG A 498 3.80 15.85 -0.69
C ARG A 498 4.84 16.31 0.34
N ALA A 499 5.10 17.61 0.40
CA ALA A 499 6.13 18.18 1.27
C ALA A 499 5.80 18.06 2.76
N ILE A 500 4.51 17.97 3.14
CA ILE A 500 4.09 17.70 4.53
C ILE A 500 4.80 16.46 5.09
N PHE A 501 5.01 15.46 4.24
CA PHE A 501 5.54 14.18 4.66
C PHE A 501 7.06 14.07 4.55
N ASP A 502 7.77 15.12 4.12
CA ASP A 502 9.24 15.03 3.95
C ASP A 502 9.95 14.59 5.25
N ASP A 503 9.45 15.03 6.40
CA ASP A 503 9.98 14.68 7.72
C ASP A 503 9.20 13.54 8.42
N GLN A 504 8.09 13.06 7.84
CA GLN A 504 7.21 12.05 8.46
C GLN A 504 7.29 10.69 7.78
N LEU A 505 7.85 10.62 6.56
CA LEU A 505 7.95 9.37 5.83
C LEU A 505 8.96 8.44 6.48
N VAL A 506 8.48 7.23 6.77
CA VAL A 506 9.33 6.12 7.16
C VAL A 506 9.59 5.30 5.90
N PHE A 507 10.88 5.04 5.63
CA PHE A 507 11.34 4.22 4.52
C PHE A 507 11.86 2.88 5.05
N ALA A 508 11.79 1.83 4.21
CA ALA A 508 12.41 0.56 4.57
C ALA A 508 13.91 0.72 4.78
N PRO A 509 14.51 -0.03 5.72
CA PRO A 509 15.95 -0.01 5.90
C PRO A 509 16.65 -0.46 4.61
N THR A 510 17.82 0.12 4.36
CA THR A 510 18.65 -0.26 3.21
C THR A 510 18.95 -1.76 3.26
N SER A 511 18.56 -2.48 2.21
CA SER A 511 18.69 -3.94 2.10
C SER A 511 19.20 -4.35 0.73
N GLU A 512 19.37 -5.65 0.50
CA GLU A 512 19.74 -6.19 -0.81
C GLU A 512 18.75 -5.83 -1.92
N MET A 513 17.49 -5.55 -1.57
CA MET A 513 16.46 -5.08 -2.51
C MET A 513 16.56 -3.60 -2.85
N THR A 514 17.19 -2.77 -2.02
CA THR A 514 17.29 -1.33 -2.28
C THR A 514 18.08 -1.07 -3.55
N ASP A 515 17.48 -0.31 -4.46
CA ASP A 515 18.10 -0.02 -5.75
C ASP A 515 19.40 0.77 -5.60
N GLU A 516 20.35 0.52 -6.50
CA GLU A 516 21.72 1.06 -6.36
C GLU A 516 21.75 2.59 -6.39
N TYR A 517 20.93 3.23 -7.24
CA TYR A 517 20.82 4.68 -7.31
C TYR A 517 20.20 5.27 -6.02
N MET A 518 19.31 4.52 -5.36
CA MET A 518 18.74 4.93 -4.06
C MET A 518 19.81 4.90 -2.96
N ARG A 519 20.65 3.85 -2.92
CA ARG A 519 21.81 3.80 -2.01
C ARG A 519 22.80 4.93 -2.27
N GLY A 520 22.94 5.35 -3.53
CA GLY A 520 23.72 6.54 -3.91
C GLY A 520 23.14 7.80 -3.29
N ALA A 521 21.84 8.04 -3.50
CA ALA A 521 21.15 9.21 -2.98
C ALA A 521 21.18 9.31 -1.45
N GLU A 522 21.02 8.19 -0.73
CA GLU A 522 21.15 8.16 0.74
C GLU A 522 22.54 8.61 1.21
N ARG A 523 23.60 8.07 0.59
CA ARG A 523 24.98 8.47 0.92
C ARG A 523 25.23 9.96 0.66
N ASP A 524 24.69 10.47 -0.44
CA ASP A 524 24.82 11.89 -0.81
C ASP A 524 24.06 12.78 0.18
N MET A 525 22.85 12.40 0.60
CA MET A 525 22.08 13.12 1.63
C MET A 525 22.79 13.09 2.99
N GLU A 526 23.31 11.95 3.43
CA GLU A 526 24.09 11.87 4.68
C GLU A 526 25.38 12.70 4.62
N ALA A 527 26.05 12.74 3.48
CA ALA A 527 27.23 13.57 3.27
C ALA A 527 26.86 15.06 3.33
N TYR A 528 25.76 15.45 2.71
CA TYR A 528 25.25 16.82 2.73
C TYR A 528 24.83 17.26 4.14
N SER A 529 24.07 16.43 4.88
CA SER A 529 23.68 16.70 6.26
C SER A 529 24.89 16.82 7.19
N ARG A 530 25.92 15.97 7.00
CA ARG A 530 27.19 16.10 7.72
C ARG A 530 27.90 17.41 7.40
N GLN A 531 27.92 17.84 6.15
CA GLN A 531 28.50 19.13 5.74
C GLN A 531 27.73 20.31 6.32
N GLN A 532 26.40 20.29 6.31
CA GLN A 532 25.58 21.35 6.91
C GLN A 532 25.78 21.43 8.42
N HIS A 533 25.81 20.30 9.12
CA HIS A 533 26.10 20.28 10.55
C HIS A 533 27.50 20.84 10.86
N GLN A 534 28.51 20.51 10.06
CA GLN A 534 29.86 21.07 10.19
C GLN A 534 29.89 22.59 9.94
N GLN A 535 29.16 23.08 8.94
CA GLN A 535 29.04 24.52 8.67
C GLN A 535 28.32 25.26 9.80
N GLN A 536 27.26 24.67 10.35
CA GLN A 536 26.50 25.27 11.46
C GLN A 536 27.33 25.33 12.76
N VAL A 537 28.15 24.30 13.03
CA VAL A 537 29.11 24.30 14.14
C VAL A 537 30.23 25.34 13.92
N GLN A 538 30.69 25.54 12.69
CA GLN A 538 31.69 26.57 12.38
C GLN A 538 31.13 28.01 12.53
N ILE A 539 29.86 28.22 12.15
CA ILE A 539 29.20 29.54 12.29
C ILE A 539 28.92 29.86 13.76
N THR A 540 28.47 28.88 14.55
CA THR A 540 28.18 29.06 15.99
C THR A 540 29.43 29.08 16.87
N GLY A 541 30.57 28.57 16.39
CA GLY A 541 31.85 28.60 17.09
C GLY A 541 32.57 29.97 17.06
N PHE A 542 32.15 30.92 16.22
CA PHE A 542 32.85 32.20 16.05
C PHE A 542 32.39 33.30 17.03
N ASP A 543 31.27 33.12 17.73
CA ASP A 543 30.69 34.11 18.67
C ASP A 543 31.16 33.95 20.13
N SER A 544 32.25 33.22 20.38
CA SER A 544 32.78 32.99 21.74
C SER A 544 34.18 33.55 22.01
N VAL A 545 34.56 34.66 21.37
CA VAL A 545 35.70 35.47 21.82
C VAL A 545 35.20 36.61 22.69
N ASN A 546 35.12 36.35 24.01
CA ASN A 546 34.88 37.37 25.03
C ASN A 546 36.01 38.43 25.03
N PRO A 547 35.72 39.73 24.85
CA PRO A 547 36.70 40.79 25.06
C PRO A 547 36.65 41.24 26.53
N THR A 548 37.31 40.51 27.43
CA THR A 548 37.43 40.94 28.84
C THR A 548 38.77 40.55 29.43
N GLU A 549 39.86 41.12 28.93
CA GLU A 549 41.08 41.33 29.73
C GLU A 549 41.67 42.71 29.37
N ALA A 550 41.04 43.74 29.92
CA ALA A 550 41.65 45.05 30.08
C ALA A 550 41.72 45.32 31.60
N GLU A 551 42.95 45.54 32.05
CA GLU A 551 43.36 46.31 33.23
C GLU A 551 43.22 45.64 34.62
N THR A 552 44.37 45.26 35.18
CA THR A 552 44.84 45.72 36.50
C THR A 552 46.31 45.33 36.69
N GLU A 553 47.22 46.19 36.24
CA GLU A 553 48.58 46.26 36.81
C GLU A 553 48.71 47.63 37.49
N GLU A 554 48.65 47.60 38.83
CA GLU A 554 49.06 48.67 39.72
C GLU A 554 50.48 48.37 40.24
N GLU A 555 51.27 49.44 40.38
CA GLU A 555 52.45 49.59 41.25
C GLU A 555 53.77 48.88 40.89
N SER A 556 54.65 49.61 40.21
CA SER A 556 55.95 49.97 40.81
C SER A 556 56.63 51.14 40.07
N THR A 557 57.04 52.13 40.88
CA THR A 557 57.90 53.32 40.64
C THR A 557 57.33 54.54 39.92
#